data_AF-A0AA43KC45-F1
#
_entry.id   AF-A0AA43KC45-F1
#
_cell.length_a   1.000
_cell.length_b   1.000
_cell.length_c   1.000
_cell.angle_alpha   90.00
_cell.angle_beta   90.00
_cell.angle_gamma   90.00
#
_symmetry.space_group_name_H-M   'P 1'
#
loop_
_entity.id
_entity.type
_entity.pdbx_description
1 polymer ?
#
loop_
_entity_poly.entity_id
_entity_poly.type
_entity_poly.pdbx_seq_one_letter_code
_entity_poly.pdbx_strand_id
1 'polypeptide(L)'
;MTKWFNTAGPCKADIHYMLPTRERLPQLKRLIDQQNYFVIHAPRQTGKTTAMLTLAQELTASGEYTAVLLSLEVGAVFPHDPVAAQSSILNHWWNQIRFLRLPLPNVNQIKEETGTSQLDLQTVLSLWAAHSP
;
A
#
# COMPACT_ATOMS: atom_id res chain seq x y z
N MET A 1 -14.23 26.50 8.34
CA MET A 1 -15.43 25.63 8.43
C MET A 1 -15.20 24.61 9.53
N THR A 2 -16.26 24.22 10.24
CA THR A 2 -16.21 23.11 11.20
C THR A 2 -16.11 21.78 10.45
N LYS A 3 -15.25 20.87 10.89
CA LYS A 3 -15.14 19.52 10.30
C LYS A 3 -16.44 18.73 10.51
N TRP A 4 -16.67 17.69 9.72
CA TRP A 4 -17.82 16.77 9.88
C TRP A 4 -17.40 15.30 9.78
N PHE A 5 -18.26 14.37 10.23
CA PHE A 5 -18.01 12.93 10.08
C PHE A 5 -18.42 12.46 8.69
N ASN A 6 -17.52 11.78 7.99
CA ASN A 6 -17.82 11.15 6.71
C ASN A 6 -18.04 9.64 6.88
N THR A 7 -19.17 9.15 6.40
CA THR A 7 -19.53 7.72 6.41
C THR A 7 -19.51 7.09 5.03
N ALA A 8 -19.30 7.87 3.95
CA ALA A 8 -19.29 7.39 2.58
C ALA A 8 -18.09 7.93 1.78
N GLY A 9 -17.34 7.04 1.13
CA GLY A 9 -16.17 7.43 0.34
C GLY A 9 -14.93 7.82 1.17
N PRO A 10 -13.88 8.38 0.53
CA PRO A 10 -12.61 8.66 1.19
C PRO A 10 -12.71 9.76 2.26
N CYS A 11 -12.05 9.57 3.40
CA CYS A 11 -11.89 10.63 4.39
C CYS A 11 -10.77 11.60 4.00
N LYS A 12 -10.99 12.91 4.19
CA LYS A 12 -10.01 13.97 3.93
C LYS A 12 -9.71 14.73 5.22
N ALA A 13 -8.44 14.81 5.61
CA ALA A 13 -8.04 15.30 6.94
C ALA A 13 -8.32 16.80 7.17
N ASP A 14 -8.37 17.59 6.11
CA ASP A 14 -8.65 19.03 6.11
C ASP A 14 -10.13 19.33 6.42
N ILE A 15 -11.05 18.46 6.00
CA ILE A 15 -12.50 18.70 6.10
C ILE A 15 -13.27 17.69 6.97
N HIS A 16 -12.72 16.50 7.22
CA HIS A 16 -13.39 15.45 8.01
C HIS A 16 -12.75 15.24 9.38
N TYR A 17 -13.57 14.89 10.38
CA TYR A 17 -13.06 14.35 11.63
C TYR A 17 -12.41 12.99 11.37
N MET A 18 -11.14 12.85 11.75
CA MET A 18 -10.37 11.63 11.61
C MET A 18 -9.64 11.34 12.92
N LEU A 19 -9.61 10.08 13.32
CA LEU A 19 -8.75 9.61 14.41
C LEU A 19 -7.39 9.19 13.81
N PRO A 20 -6.25 9.65 14.34
CA PRO A 20 -4.93 9.21 13.89
C PRO A 20 -4.79 7.69 13.95
N THR A 21 -4.01 7.09 13.04
CA THR A 21 -3.89 5.63 13.02
C THR A 21 -3.24 5.09 14.28
N ARG A 22 -2.24 5.79 14.82
CA ARG A 22 -1.55 5.43 16.07
C ARG A 22 -2.50 5.28 17.26
N GLU A 23 -3.55 6.10 17.33
CA GLU A 23 -4.55 6.01 18.41
C GLU A 23 -5.50 4.82 18.21
N ARG A 24 -5.82 4.50 16.94
CA ARG A 24 -6.69 3.35 16.61
C ARG A 24 -5.99 2.01 16.75
N LEU A 25 -4.69 1.97 16.45
CA LEU A 25 -3.89 0.75 16.32
C LEU A 25 -2.53 0.92 17.04
N PRO A 26 -2.52 1.12 18.38
CA PRO A 26 -1.32 1.51 19.12
C PRO A 26 -0.20 0.45 19.10
N GLN A 27 -0.54 -0.81 18.88
CA GLN A 27 0.43 -1.92 18.84
C GLN A 27 1.08 -2.08 17.45
N LEU A 28 0.59 -1.39 16.44
CA LEU A 28 0.93 -1.70 15.05
C LEU A 28 2.37 -1.34 14.71
N LYS A 29 2.87 -0.19 15.19
CA LYS A 29 4.27 0.17 14.99
C LYS A 29 5.19 -0.90 15.58
N ARG A 30 4.91 -1.36 16.81
CA ARG A 30 5.71 -2.43 17.43
C ARG A 30 5.74 -3.70 16.59
N LEU A 31 4.60 -4.10 16.00
CA LEU A 31 4.56 -5.28 15.11
C LEU A 31 5.40 -5.07 13.85
N ILE A 32 5.34 -3.87 13.25
CA ILE A 32 6.15 -3.50 12.07
C ILE A 32 7.64 -3.50 12.41
N ASP A 33 8.02 -2.86 13.51
CA ASP A 33 9.42 -2.78 13.98
C ASP A 33 10.00 -4.18 14.26
N GLN A 34 9.14 -5.14 14.65
CA GLN A 34 9.49 -6.54 14.86
C GLN A 34 9.41 -7.41 13.58
N GLN A 35 9.13 -6.81 12.42
CA GLN A 35 8.97 -7.50 11.13
C GLN A 35 7.85 -8.56 11.14
N ASN A 36 6.82 -8.37 11.96
CA ASN A 36 5.70 -9.30 12.06
C ASN A 36 4.61 -9.00 11.03
N TYR A 37 4.01 -10.08 10.50
CA TYR A 37 2.76 -9.98 9.76
C TYR A 37 1.58 -9.79 10.71
N PHE A 38 0.60 -8.97 10.31
CA PHE A 38 -0.60 -8.72 11.10
C PHE A 38 -1.85 -8.70 10.21
N VAL A 39 -2.99 -8.98 10.82
CA VAL A 39 -4.31 -8.94 10.16
C VAL A 39 -5.21 -7.97 10.93
N ILE A 40 -5.87 -7.06 10.21
CA ILE A 40 -6.88 -6.17 10.79
C ILE A 40 -8.26 -6.75 10.54
N HIS A 41 -8.87 -7.32 11.59
CA HIS A 41 -10.25 -7.81 11.54
C HIS A 41 -11.22 -6.69 11.94
N ALA A 42 -12.07 -6.24 11.00
CA ALA A 42 -13.15 -5.29 11.30
C ALA A 42 -14.34 -5.45 10.34
N PRO A 43 -15.57 -5.10 10.75
CA PRO A 43 -16.76 -5.16 9.89
C PRO A 43 -16.61 -4.41 8.56
N ARG A 44 -17.47 -4.72 7.58
CA ARG A 44 -17.48 -4.01 6.29
C ARG A 44 -17.68 -2.50 6.50
N GLN A 45 -17.06 -1.69 5.64
CA GLN A 45 -17.20 -0.22 5.63
C GLN A 45 -16.77 0.53 6.90
N THR A 46 -15.95 -0.08 7.77
CA THR A 46 -15.42 0.56 9.00
C THR A 46 -14.13 1.38 8.79
N GLY A 47 -13.82 1.74 7.54
CA GLY A 47 -12.64 2.54 7.22
C GLY A 47 -11.31 1.81 7.37
N LYS A 48 -11.27 0.48 7.18
CA LYS A 48 -10.02 -0.32 7.18
C LYS A 48 -9.02 0.18 6.13
N THR A 49 -9.47 0.35 4.89
CA THR A 49 -8.63 0.86 3.79
C THR A 49 -8.10 2.26 4.11
N THR A 50 -8.94 3.14 4.66
CA THR A 50 -8.54 4.48 5.10
C THR A 50 -7.49 4.42 6.22
N ALA A 51 -7.63 3.50 7.18
CA ALA A 51 -6.64 3.31 8.24
C ALA A 51 -5.30 2.83 7.67
N MET A 52 -5.30 1.86 6.75
CA MET A 52 -4.08 1.36 6.11
C MET A 52 -3.40 2.39 5.23
N LEU A 53 -4.16 3.21 4.48
CA LEU A 53 -3.61 4.34 3.71
C LEU A 53 -2.95 5.37 4.62
N THR A 54 -3.63 5.74 5.71
CA THR A 54 -3.10 6.70 6.68
C THR A 54 -1.85 6.14 7.36
N LEU A 55 -1.84 4.85 7.71
CA LEU A 55 -0.65 4.17 8.24
C LEU A 55 0.54 4.26 7.28
N ALA A 56 0.34 3.90 6.01
CA ALA A 56 1.41 3.91 5.02
C ALA A 56 1.99 5.32 4.82
N GLN A 57 1.13 6.36 4.85
CA GLN A 57 1.55 7.75 4.81
C GLN A 57 2.35 8.15 6.06
N GLU A 58 1.89 7.78 7.26
CA GLU A 58 2.58 8.07 8.52
C GLU A 58 3.95 7.37 8.60
N LEU A 59 4.03 6.10 8.17
CA LEU A 59 5.28 5.33 8.10
C LEU A 59 6.26 5.98 7.12
N THR A 60 5.80 6.29 5.91
CA THR A 60 6.61 6.97 4.89
C THR A 60 7.09 8.34 5.36
N ALA A 61 6.20 9.14 5.95
CA ALA A 61 6.54 10.48 6.42
C ALA A 61 7.53 10.47 7.60
N SER A 62 7.66 9.37 8.33
CA SER A 62 8.64 9.23 9.41
C SER A 62 10.09 9.17 8.88
N GLY A 63 10.29 8.77 7.62
CA GLY A 63 11.60 8.53 7.05
C GLY A 63 12.27 7.21 7.51
N GLU A 64 11.66 6.47 8.44
CA GLU A 64 12.15 5.15 8.90
C GLU A 64 11.72 4.01 7.98
N TYR A 65 10.66 4.21 7.19
CA TYR A 65 10.05 3.17 6.36
C TYR A 65 9.63 3.75 5.02
N THR A 66 9.73 2.94 3.96
CA THR A 66 9.03 3.18 2.70
C THR A 66 7.78 2.29 2.65
N ALA A 67 6.57 2.87 2.76
CA ALA A 67 5.33 2.09 2.85
C ALA A 67 4.34 2.43 1.72
N VAL A 68 3.87 1.39 1.03
CA VAL A 68 2.88 1.50 -0.06
C VAL A 68 1.77 0.48 0.16
N LEU A 69 0.52 0.94 0.05
CA LEU A 69 -0.62 0.02 0.01
C LEU A 69 -0.67 -0.66 -1.36
N LEU A 70 -0.78 -1.98 -1.41
CA LEU A 70 -1.03 -2.75 -2.62
C LEU A 70 -2.42 -3.37 -2.51
N SER A 71 -3.30 -3.11 -3.49
CA SER A 71 -4.61 -3.77 -3.55
C SER A 71 -4.58 -4.98 -4.47
N LEU A 72 -5.00 -6.13 -3.95
CA LEU A 72 -5.22 -7.35 -4.76
C LEU A 72 -6.59 -7.36 -5.46
N GLU A 73 -7.51 -6.47 -5.06
CA GLU A 73 -8.88 -6.44 -5.59
C GLU A 73 -8.91 -6.14 -7.09
N VAL A 74 -7.96 -5.35 -7.60
CA VAL A 74 -7.86 -5.03 -9.04
C VAL A 74 -7.50 -6.25 -9.90
N GLY A 75 -6.95 -7.31 -9.31
CA GLY A 75 -6.68 -8.58 -9.97
C GLY A 75 -7.87 -9.54 -9.95
N ALA A 76 -8.89 -9.28 -9.11
CA ALA A 76 -10.00 -10.21 -8.89
C ALA A 76 -10.90 -10.42 -10.13
N VAL A 77 -10.83 -9.50 -11.11
CA VAL A 77 -11.54 -9.62 -12.40
C VAL A 77 -10.94 -10.69 -13.32
N PHE A 78 -9.75 -11.22 -12.97
CA PHE A 78 -9.01 -12.22 -13.75
C PHE A 78 -8.82 -13.54 -12.96
N PRO A 79 -9.90 -14.25 -12.55
CA PRO A 79 -9.80 -15.41 -11.65
C PRO A 79 -9.06 -16.62 -12.24
N HIS A 80 -8.99 -16.69 -13.57
CA HIS A 80 -8.35 -17.79 -14.31
C HIS A 80 -7.16 -17.33 -15.15
N ASP A 81 -6.75 -16.06 -15.00
CA ASP A 81 -5.60 -15.50 -15.69
C ASP A 81 -4.67 -14.81 -14.68
N PRO A 82 -3.76 -15.58 -14.05
CA PRO A 82 -2.81 -15.05 -13.07
C PRO A 82 -1.90 -13.96 -13.65
N VAL A 83 -1.58 -14.04 -14.93
CA VAL A 83 -0.71 -13.08 -15.62
C VAL A 83 -1.41 -11.72 -15.74
N ALA A 84 -2.66 -11.71 -16.19
CA ALA A 84 -3.46 -10.48 -16.26
C ALA A 84 -3.73 -9.92 -14.86
N ALA A 85 -4.01 -10.79 -13.87
CA ALA A 85 -4.19 -10.38 -12.48
C ALA A 85 -2.93 -9.68 -11.93
N GLN A 86 -1.76 -10.29 -12.07
CA GLN A 86 -0.48 -9.71 -11.63
C GLN A 86 -0.19 -8.38 -12.32
N SER A 87 -0.40 -8.30 -13.63
CA SER A 87 -0.20 -7.07 -14.41
C SER A 87 -1.10 -5.93 -13.91
N SER A 88 -2.37 -6.22 -13.63
CA SER A 88 -3.33 -5.24 -13.07
C SER A 88 -2.88 -4.73 -11.70
N ILE A 89 -2.46 -5.64 -10.81
CA ILE A 89 -2.00 -5.32 -9.46
C ILE A 89 -0.71 -4.48 -9.51
N LEU A 90 0.26 -4.88 -10.33
CA LEU A 90 1.52 -4.14 -10.51
C LEU A 90 1.29 -2.75 -11.09
N ASN A 91 0.41 -2.61 -12.09
CA ASN A 91 0.07 -1.31 -12.66
C ASN A 91 -0.60 -0.38 -11.64
N HIS A 92 -1.51 -0.91 -10.82
CA HIS A 92 -2.13 -0.14 -9.75
C HIS A 92 -1.09 0.36 -8.74
N TRP A 93 -0.20 -0.53 -8.31
CA TRP A 93 0.88 -0.20 -7.38
C TRP A 93 1.88 0.82 -7.95
N TRP A 94 2.27 0.70 -9.22
CA TRP A 94 3.12 1.68 -9.90
C TRP A 94 2.52 3.08 -9.88
N ASN A 95 1.21 3.17 -10.15
CA ASN A 95 0.49 4.44 -10.10
C ASN A 95 0.46 5.02 -8.68
N GLN A 96 0.33 4.19 -7.65
CA GLN A 96 0.41 4.65 -6.26
C GLN A 96 1.80 5.15 -5.87
N ILE A 97 2.87 4.45 -6.24
CA ILE A 97 4.25 4.90 -6.02
C ILE A 97 4.48 6.26 -6.70
N ARG A 98 4.06 6.40 -7.96
CA ARG A 98 4.15 7.67 -8.70
C ARG A 98 3.38 8.79 -8.03
N PHE A 99 2.15 8.52 -7.61
CA PHE A 99 1.30 9.51 -6.94
C PHE A 99 1.92 9.97 -5.61
N LEU A 100 2.48 9.05 -4.83
CA LEU A 100 3.14 9.32 -3.55
C LEU A 100 4.58 9.85 -3.71
N ARG A 101 5.12 9.89 -4.94
CA ARG A 101 6.50 10.29 -5.26
C ARG A 101 7.56 9.48 -4.51
N LEU A 102 7.31 8.19 -4.35
CA LEU A 102 8.23 7.26 -3.71
C LEU A 102 9.30 6.78 -4.69
N PRO A 103 10.43 6.23 -4.19
CA PRO A 103 11.45 5.63 -5.04
C PRO A 103 10.82 4.60 -5.97
N LEU A 104 10.90 4.86 -7.28
CA LEU A 104 10.40 3.93 -8.29
C LEU A 104 11.39 2.78 -8.44
N PRO A 105 10.91 1.53 -8.53
CA PRO A 105 11.78 0.43 -8.91
C PRO A 105 12.35 0.66 -10.31
N ASN A 106 13.64 0.38 -10.48
CA ASN A 106 14.29 0.46 -11.77
C ASN A 106 13.86 -0.72 -12.66
N VAL A 107 12.89 -0.49 -13.54
CA VAL A 107 12.33 -1.51 -14.44
C VAL A 107 13.39 -2.18 -15.31
N ASN A 108 14.40 -1.44 -15.74
CA ASN A 108 15.46 -1.99 -16.59
C ASN A 108 16.32 -2.96 -15.79
N GLN A 109 16.70 -2.57 -14.57
CA GLN A 109 17.41 -3.45 -13.64
C GLN A 109 16.58 -4.71 -13.33
N ILE A 110 15.27 -4.58 -13.09
CA ILE A 110 14.40 -5.73 -12.84
C ILE A 110 14.41 -6.71 -14.03
N LYS A 111 14.28 -6.19 -15.26
CA LYS A 111 14.29 -7.02 -16.47
C LYS A 111 15.66 -7.69 -16.72
N GLU A 112 16.75 -6.98 -16.41
CA GLU A 112 18.12 -7.49 -16.53
C GLU A 112 18.39 -8.59 -15.50
N GLU A 113 17.96 -8.41 -14.25
CA GLU A 113 18.20 -9.36 -13.16
C GLU A 113 17.37 -10.64 -13.29
N THR A 114 16.16 -10.58 -13.86
CA THR A 114 15.33 -11.78 -14.03
C THR A 114 15.47 -12.48 -15.37
N GLY A 115 16.05 -11.81 -16.37
CA GLY A 115 16.15 -12.35 -17.74
C GLY A 115 14.78 -12.61 -18.38
N THR A 116 13.69 -12.10 -17.81
CA THR A 116 12.32 -12.29 -18.28
C THR A 116 11.70 -10.98 -18.75
N SER A 117 10.95 -11.05 -19.85
CA SER A 117 10.18 -9.91 -20.36
C SER A 117 8.92 -9.63 -19.52
N GLN A 118 8.48 -10.61 -18.73
CA GLN A 118 7.26 -10.56 -17.95
C GLN A 118 7.59 -10.35 -16.48
N LEU A 119 7.08 -9.24 -15.92
CA LEU A 119 7.27 -8.86 -14.53
C LEU A 119 6.20 -9.54 -13.67
N ASP A 120 6.62 -10.38 -12.72
CA ASP A 120 5.75 -10.96 -11.71
C ASP A 120 5.80 -10.16 -10.40
N LEU A 121 4.78 -10.34 -9.55
CA LEU A 121 4.66 -9.63 -8.28
C LEU A 121 5.83 -9.90 -7.33
N GLN A 122 6.30 -11.15 -7.25
CA GLN A 122 7.33 -11.53 -6.29
C GLN A 122 8.65 -10.86 -6.64
N THR A 123 9.05 -10.93 -7.90
CA THR A 123 10.27 -10.28 -8.40
C THR A 123 10.25 -8.78 -8.12
N VAL A 124 9.21 -8.07 -8.59
CA VAL A 124 9.17 -6.61 -8.53
C VAL A 124 9.18 -6.13 -7.09
N LEU A 125 8.38 -6.75 -6.21
CA LEU A 125 8.29 -6.34 -4.81
C LEU A 125 9.57 -6.69 -4.03
N SER A 126 10.21 -7.83 -4.31
CA SER A 126 11.47 -8.22 -3.66
C SER A 126 12.61 -7.27 -4.01
N LEU A 127 12.73 -6.92 -5.29
CA LEU A 127 13.77 -5.98 -5.75
C LEU A 127 13.53 -4.57 -5.24
N TRP A 128 12.26 -4.13 -5.22
CA TRP A 128 11.93 -2.84 -4.63
C TRP A 128 12.23 -2.81 -3.14
N ALA A 129 11.93 -3.87 -2.38
CA ALA A 129 12.27 -3.95 -0.97
C ALA A 129 13.78 -3.97 -0.70
N ALA A 130 14.58 -4.57 -1.59
CA ALA A 130 16.04 -4.60 -1.46
C ALA A 130 16.73 -3.24 -1.72
N HIS A 131 16.10 -2.38 -2.54
CA HIS A 131 16.67 -1.10 -2.97
C HIS A 131 15.98 0.13 -2.35
N SER A 132 14.82 -0.06 -1.72
CA SER A 132 14.13 1.02 -1.02
C SER A 132 14.77 1.22 0.36
N PRO A 133 15.04 2.47 0.76
CA PRO A 133 15.51 2.79 2.10
C PRO A 133 14.47 2.48 3.17
#